data_AF-A0AAU8NLB9-F1
#
_entry.id   AF-A0AAU8NLB9-F1
#
_cell.length_a   1.000
_cell.length_b   1.000
_cell.length_c   1.000
_cell.angle_alpha   90.00
_cell.angle_beta   90.00
_cell.angle_gamma   90.00
#
_symmetry.space_group_name_H-M   'P 1'
#
loop_
_entity.id
_entity.type
_entity.pdbx_description
1 polymer ?
#
loop_
_entity_poly.entity_id
_entity_poly.type
_entity_poly.pdbx_seq_one_letter_code
_entity_poly.pdbx_strand_id
1 'polypeptide(L)'
;MESEDDPKENHEIKIAKDSKTFLELREIVNKFDPVNLVEHGAPDDEHDRLTTELLMLLFQESMDEMRDLLINCSIWYGYDPNDMKEEFRERFNKKIDRTHNEILNWYAKNKN
;
A
#
# COMPACT_ATOMS: atom_id res chain seq x y z
N MET A 1 4.69 -6.02 -44.37
CA MET A 1 6.11 -6.32 -44.14
C MET A 1 6.53 -5.41 -43.01
N GLU A 2 6.89 -6.02 -41.88
CA GLU A 2 7.72 -5.56 -40.75
C GLU A 2 7.88 -4.04 -40.55
N SER A 3 7.83 -3.47 -39.36
CA SER A 3 7.57 -3.86 -37.97
C SER A 3 8.04 -2.63 -37.19
N GLU A 4 7.37 -2.25 -36.11
CA GLU A 4 8.03 -1.60 -34.96
C GLU A 4 7.00 -1.60 -33.82
N ASP A 5 6.79 -2.79 -33.27
CA ASP A 5 6.37 -2.91 -31.88
C ASP A 5 7.54 -2.42 -31.05
N ASP A 6 7.50 -1.16 -30.63
CA ASP A 6 8.37 -0.64 -29.59
C ASP A 6 8.25 -1.57 -28.37
N PRO A 7 9.34 -2.19 -27.89
CA PRO A 7 9.27 -2.92 -26.65
C PRO A 7 9.01 -1.88 -25.56
N LYS A 8 7.79 -1.84 -25.02
CA LYS A 8 7.53 -1.15 -23.76
C LYS A 8 8.54 -1.69 -22.76
N GLU A 9 9.56 -0.90 -22.47
CA GLU A 9 10.55 -1.20 -21.45
C GLU A 9 9.77 -1.42 -20.15
N ASN A 10 9.55 -2.69 -19.80
CA ASN A 10 9.18 -3.07 -18.44
C ASN A 10 10.42 -2.81 -17.60
N HIS A 11 10.64 -1.54 -17.25
CA HIS A 11 11.54 -1.18 -16.17
C HIS A 11 10.93 -1.78 -14.89
N GLU A 12 11.34 -3.00 -14.57
CA GLU A 12 10.99 -3.63 -13.31
C GLU A 12 11.54 -2.74 -12.19
N ILE A 13 10.63 -2.01 -11.53
CA ILE A 13 10.97 -1.19 -10.37
C ILE A 13 11.36 -2.16 -9.24
N LYS A 14 12.66 -2.25 -8.96
CA LYS A 14 13.17 -3.05 -7.85
C LYS A 14 13.15 -2.23 -6.57
N ILE A 15 12.30 -2.61 -5.64
CA ILE A 15 12.20 -1.97 -4.32
C ILE A 15 13.17 -2.63 -3.35
N ALA A 16 14.11 -1.85 -2.83
CA ALA A 16 15.03 -2.27 -1.79
C ALA A 16 14.35 -2.16 -0.41
N LYS A 17 14.14 -3.30 0.25
CA LYS A 17 13.45 -3.39 1.56
C LYS A 17 14.22 -2.77 2.73
N ASP A 18 15.52 -2.64 2.59
CA ASP A 18 16.42 -1.98 3.54
C ASP A 18 16.56 -0.48 3.28
N SER A 19 15.93 0.05 2.22
CA SER A 19 15.97 1.48 1.94
C SER A 19 15.20 2.27 2.99
N LYS A 20 15.70 3.47 3.29
CA LYS A 20 15.03 4.42 4.19
C LYS A 20 13.56 4.65 3.77
N THR A 21 13.32 4.81 2.48
CA THR A 21 11.97 5.01 1.91
C THR A 21 11.04 3.85 2.21
N PHE A 22 11.52 2.60 2.08
CA PHE A 22 10.74 1.42 2.42
C PHE A 22 10.42 1.35 3.91
N LEU A 23 11.44 1.53 4.75
CA LEU A 23 11.29 1.43 6.20
C LEU A 23 10.33 2.50 6.76
N GLU A 24 10.42 3.74 6.27
CA GLU A 24 9.50 4.81 6.68
C GLU A 24 8.05 4.53 6.25
N LEU A 25 7.83 4.04 5.02
CA LEU A 25 6.47 3.68 4.61
C LEU A 25 5.96 2.47 5.40
N ARG A 26 6.83 1.48 5.68
CA ARG A 26 6.50 0.31 6.49
C ARG A 26 6.01 0.69 7.87
N GLU A 27 6.56 1.73 8.49
CA GLU A 27 6.03 2.25 9.77
C GLU A 27 4.58 2.76 9.63
N ILE A 28 4.24 3.44 8.54
CA ILE A 28 2.86 3.91 8.28
C ILE A 28 1.94 2.70 8.04
N VAL A 29 2.40 1.73 7.26
CA VAL A 29 1.65 0.50 6.96
C VAL A 29 1.42 -0.35 8.21
N ASN A 30 2.41 -0.47 9.09
CA ASN A 30 2.29 -1.20 10.36
C ASN A 30 1.41 -0.47 11.39
N LYS A 31 1.27 0.85 11.30
CA LYS A 31 0.25 1.59 12.07
C LYS A 31 -1.14 1.43 11.47
N PHE A 32 -1.22 1.30 10.15
CA PHE A 32 -2.47 0.96 9.49
C PHE A 32 -2.91 -0.43 9.90
N ASP A 33 -2.06 -1.44 9.84
CA ASP A 33 -2.33 -2.82 10.28
C ASP A 33 -3.71 -3.32 9.81
N PRO A 34 -3.83 -3.75 8.54
CA PRO A 34 -5.12 -4.04 7.91
C PRO A 34 -5.97 -5.06 8.70
N VAL A 35 -5.30 -5.98 9.39
CA VAL A 35 -5.88 -7.15 10.06
C VAL A 35 -5.39 -7.32 11.50
N ASN A 36 -4.83 -6.25 12.09
CA ASN A 36 -4.32 -6.17 13.46
C ASN A 36 -3.22 -7.21 13.77
N LEU A 37 -2.40 -7.65 12.81
CA LEU A 37 -1.35 -8.65 13.05
C LEU A 37 -0.23 -8.09 13.94
N VAL A 38 0.27 -6.90 13.59
CA VAL A 38 1.35 -6.24 14.33
C VAL A 38 0.89 -5.86 15.73
N GLU A 39 -0.35 -5.38 15.87
CA GLU A 39 -0.97 -5.12 17.18
C GLU A 39 -0.98 -6.37 18.09
N HIS A 40 -1.13 -7.56 17.52
CA HIS A 40 -1.14 -8.83 18.25
C HIS A 40 0.26 -9.49 18.39
N GLY A 41 1.33 -8.75 18.07
CA GLY A 41 2.71 -9.17 18.29
C GLY A 41 3.32 -9.96 17.14
N ALA A 42 2.70 -9.94 15.96
CA ALA A 42 3.35 -10.45 14.77
C ALA A 42 4.56 -9.57 14.40
N PRO A 43 5.55 -10.13 13.69
CA PRO A 43 6.68 -9.37 13.17
C PRO A 43 6.26 -8.16 12.32
N ASP A 44 7.14 -7.17 12.24
CA ASP A 44 6.87 -5.94 11.51
C ASP A 44 6.90 -6.13 9.98
N ASP A 45 7.33 -7.29 9.46
CA ASP A 45 7.46 -7.61 8.02
C ASP A 45 6.21 -8.29 7.43
N GLU A 46 5.20 -8.58 8.25
CA GLU A 46 3.93 -9.17 7.83
C GLU A 46 3.22 -8.37 6.73
N HIS A 47 3.47 -7.05 6.68
CA HIS A 47 2.84 -6.15 5.71
C HIS A 47 3.81 -5.66 4.61
N ASP A 48 5.00 -6.24 4.48
CA ASP A 48 6.00 -5.86 3.49
C ASP A 48 5.47 -5.86 2.05
N ARG A 49 4.57 -6.80 1.74
CA ARG A 49 3.92 -6.84 0.43
C ARG A 49 3.11 -5.57 0.19
N LEU A 50 2.29 -5.16 1.15
CA LEU A 50 1.50 -3.93 1.06
C LEU A 50 2.41 -2.70 0.93
N THR A 51 3.49 -2.64 1.70
CA THR A 51 4.50 -1.57 1.58
C THR A 51 5.10 -1.50 0.18
N THR A 52 5.44 -2.65 -0.40
CA THR A 52 6.00 -2.75 -1.75
C THR A 52 5.02 -2.23 -2.80
N GLU A 53 3.78 -2.74 -2.78
CA GLU A 53 2.74 -2.35 -3.75
C GLU A 53 2.40 -0.85 -3.66
N LEU A 54 2.32 -0.30 -2.45
CA LEU A 54 2.10 1.14 -2.25
C LEU A 54 3.26 1.99 -2.81
N LEU A 55 4.51 1.58 -2.60
CA LEU A 55 5.65 2.28 -3.20
C LEU A 55 5.67 2.20 -4.72
N MET A 56 5.27 1.05 -5.29
CA MET A 56 5.16 0.92 -6.76
C MET A 56 4.13 1.91 -7.31
N LEU A 57 2.95 2.01 -6.70
CA LEU A 57 1.94 2.99 -7.08
C LEU A 57 2.46 4.43 -6.95
N LEU A 58 3.17 4.74 -5.85
CA LEU A 58 3.77 6.05 -5.64
C LEU A 58 4.78 6.41 -6.74
N PHE A 59 5.65 5.46 -7.13
CA PHE A 59 6.67 5.68 -8.16
C PHE A 59 6.09 5.73 -9.58
N GLN A 60 4.97 5.06 -9.83
CA GLN A 60 4.23 5.10 -11.09
C GLN A 60 3.27 6.31 -11.18
N GLU A 61 3.20 7.10 -10.11
CA GLU A 61 2.26 8.23 -9.97
C GLU A 61 0.77 7.83 -10.04
N SER A 62 0.45 6.57 -9.74
CA SER A 62 -0.90 5.99 -9.74
C SER A 62 -1.60 6.12 -8.39
N MET A 63 -1.65 7.34 -7.84
CA MET A 63 -2.17 7.59 -6.48
C MET A 63 -3.66 7.23 -6.33
N ASP A 64 -4.43 7.33 -7.41
CA ASP A 64 -5.87 7.03 -7.41
C ASP A 64 -6.16 5.56 -7.07
N GLU A 65 -5.22 4.64 -7.35
CA GLU A 65 -5.36 3.20 -7.07
C GLU A 65 -5.05 2.84 -5.62
N MET A 66 -4.36 3.71 -4.87
CA MET A 66 -3.89 3.41 -3.52
C MET A 66 -5.04 3.16 -2.55
N ARG A 67 -6.13 3.91 -2.69
CA ARG A 67 -7.28 3.77 -1.81
C ARG A 67 -7.92 2.39 -1.95
N ASP A 68 -8.06 1.91 -3.18
CA ASP A 68 -8.62 0.60 -3.48
C ASP A 68 -7.67 -0.52 -3.02
N LEU A 69 -6.36 -0.32 -3.14
CA LEU A 69 -5.37 -1.23 -2.59
C LEU A 69 -5.50 -1.35 -1.06
N LEU A 70 -5.60 -0.22 -0.35
CA LEU A 70 -5.75 -0.20 1.11
C LEU A 70 -7.04 -0.91 1.56
N ILE A 71 -8.12 -0.84 0.77
CA ILE A 71 -9.37 -1.56 1.06
C ILE A 71 -9.21 -3.06 0.85
N ASN A 72 -8.66 -3.44 -0.30
CA ASN A 72 -8.68 -4.83 -0.75
C ASN A 72 -7.51 -5.66 -0.23
N CYS A 73 -6.48 -5.04 0.34
CA CYS A 73 -5.31 -5.75 0.87
C CYS A 73 -5.67 -6.77 1.97
N SER A 74 -6.77 -6.58 2.70
CA SER A 74 -7.23 -7.53 3.72
C SER A 74 -7.53 -8.93 3.14
N ILE A 75 -7.89 -9.01 1.85
CA ILE A 75 -8.18 -10.26 1.15
C ILE A 75 -6.95 -11.17 1.12
N TRP A 76 -5.74 -10.59 1.06
CA TRP A 76 -4.50 -11.37 1.08
C TRP A 76 -4.30 -12.15 2.39
N TYR A 77 -4.97 -11.72 3.45
CA TYR A 77 -4.97 -12.35 4.77
C TYR A 77 -6.23 -13.20 5.02
N GLY A 78 -7.09 -13.37 4.00
CA GLY A 78 -8.34 -14.13 4.10
C GLY A 78 -9.55 -13.36 4.63
N TYR A 79 -9.49 -12.02 4.64
CA TYR A 79 -10.60 -11.17 5.09
C TYR A 79 -11.19 -10.37 3.92
N ASP A 80 -12.41 -10.69 3.51
CA ASP A 80 -13.13 -9.93 2.47
C ASP A 80 -13.75 -8.66 3.09
N PRO A 81 -13.40 -7.45 2.62
CA PRO A 81 -14.00 -6.20 3.12
C PRO A 81 -15.51 -6.12 2.86
N ASN A 82 -16.06 -6.91 1.92
CA ASN A 82 -17.50 -6.95 1.65
C ASN A 82 -18.29 -7.66 2.76
N ASP A 83 -17.64 -8.57 3.49
CA ASP A 83 -18.24 -9.28 4.64
C ASP A 83 -18.34 -8.38 5.89
N MET A 84 -17.78 -7.17 5.82
CA MET A 84 -17.84 -6.20 6.91
C MET A 84 -19.27 -5.76 7.18
N LYS A 85 -19.68 -5.84 8.46
CA LYS A 85 -20.96 -5.29 8.92
C LYS A 85 -21.01 -3.79 8.68
N GLU A 86 -22.18 -3.31 8.27
CA GLU A 86 -22.44 -1.89 7.95
C GLU A 86 -22.00 -0.95 9.08
N GLU A 87 -22.25 -1.33 10.34
CA GLU A 87 -21.88 -0.56 11.53
C GLU A 87 -20.38 -0.27 11.67
N PHE A 88 -19.52 -1.07 11.04
CA PHE A 88 -18.07 -0.88 11.04
C PHE A 88 -17.54 -0.18 9.78
N ARG A 89 -18.35 -0.08 8.71
CA ARG A 89 -17.91 0.46 7.41
C ARG A 89 -17.46 1.92 7.51
N GLU A 90 -18.16 2.75 8.28
CA GLU A 90 -17.78 4.15 8.44
C GLU A 90 -16.42 4.28 9.12
N ARG A 91 -16.19 3.52 10.21
CA ARG A 91 -14.90 3.52 10.92
C ARG A 91 -13.77 3.00 10.03
N PHE A 92 -14.05 1.95 9.26
CA PHE A 92 -13.10 1.40 8.31
C PHE A 92 -12.73 2.41 7.23
N ASN A 93 -13.70 3.03 6.56
CA ASN A 93 -13.44 4.06 5.55
C ASN A 93 -12.64 5.25 6.11
N LYS A 94 -12.95 5.71 7.34
CA LYS A 94 -12.15 6.75 8.00
C LYS A 94 -10.70 6.33 8.25
N LYS A 95 -10.47 5.06 8.60
CA LYS A 95 -9.12 4.49 8.76
C LYS A 95 -8.38 4.52 7.42
N ILE A 96 -9.03 4.06 6.34
CA ILE A 96 -8.50 4.10 4.97
C ILE A 96 -8.14 5.52 4.55
N ASP A 97 -9.06 6.48 4.68
CA ASP A 97 -8.85 7.85 4.22
C ASP A 97 -7.74 8.54 5.05
N ARG A 98 -7.66 8.25 6.35
CA ARG A 98 -6.56 8.74 7.20
C ARG A 98 -5.22 8.19 6.74
N THR A 99 -5.11 6.88 6.56
CA THR A 99 -3.87 6.24 6.12
C THR A 99 -3.46 6.71 4.73
N HIS A 100 -4.41 6.80 3.79
CA HIS A 100 -4.16 7.30 2.45
C HIS A 100 -3.55 8.72 2.49
N ASN A 101 -4.18 9.64 3.23
CA ASN A 101 -3.66 10.99 3.39
C ASN A 101 -2.29 11.03 4.10
N GLU A 102 -2.05 10.17 5.08
CA GLU A 102 -0.77 10.07 5.78
C GLU A 102 0.35 9.68 4.81
N ILE A 103 0.11 8.68 3.95
CA ILE A 103 1.07 8.24 2.93
C ILE A 103 1.33 9.36 1.91
N LEU A 104 0.29 10.00 1.37
CA LEU A 104 0.45 11.08 0.39
C LEU A 104 1.23 12.27 0.96
N ASN A 105 0.93 12.65 2.20
CA ASN A 105 1.65 13.73 2.89
C ASN A 105 3.11 13.37 3.18
N TRP A 106 3.38 12.11 3.57
CA TRP A 106 4.75 11.62 3.74
C TRP A 106 5.51 11.63 2.40
N TYR A 107 4.89 11.14 1.33
CA TYR A 107 5.53 11.09 0.02
C TYR A 107 5.84 12.49 -0.53
N ALA A 108 4.88 13.43 -0.43
CA ALA A 108 5.07 14.82 -0.87
C ALA A 108 6.22 15.54 -0.12
N LYS A 109 6.45 15.20 1.16
CA LYS A 109 7.57 15.76 1.94
C LYS A 109 8.93 15.18 1.53
N ASN A 110 8.96 13.94 1.04
CA ASN A 110 10.19 13.23 0.68
C ASN A 110 10.53 13.31 -0.82
N LYS A 111 9.64 13.85 -1.67
CA LYS A 111 9.91 14.12 -3.09
C LYS A 111 10.80 15.37 -3.32
N ASN A 112 11.14 16.11 -2.26
CA ASN A 112 11.99 17.32 -2.26
C ASN A 112 13.39 17.07 -1.74
#